data_AF-A0A4Z0P162-F1
#
_entry.id   AF-A0A4Z0P162-F1
#
_cell.length_a   1.000
_cell.length_b   1.000
_cell.length_c   1.000
_cell.angle_alpha   90.00
_cell.angle_beta   90.00
_cell.angle_gamma   90.00
#
_symmetry.space_group_name_H-M   'P 1'
#
loop_
_entity.id
_entity.type
_entity.pdbx_description
1 polymer ?
#
loop_
_entity_poly.entity_id
_entity_poly.type
_entity_poly.pdbx_seq_one_letter_code
_entity_poly.pdbx_strand_id
1 'polypeptide(L)'
;MSLYNHDPLRNDIYGFDDESRHVNWRIILGLIVLFSLAILVAVNYFGQPVPSNQLRHAAAVSSPTVPLYSKASTTDTASHIVGTVTIGDTLDVQTIQADGWCKVVLRDRRMYGDPGVPGYIQQPHLSMADSTKAALL
;
A
#
# COMPACT_ATOMS: atom_id res chain seq x y z
N MET A 1 22.01 -20.28 -74.77
CA MET A 1 23.29 -19.78 -74.22
C MET A 1 22.97 -18.41 -73.60
N SER A 2 22.28 -18.37 -72.46
CA SER A 2 22.80 -18.26 -71.08
C SER A 2 23.79 -17.11 -70.85
N LEU A 3 23.55 -16.39 -69.74
CA LEU A 3 24.40 -15.43 -69.00
C LEU A 3 24.20 -13.96 -69.40
N TYR A 4 23.89 -12.99 -68.52
CA TYR A 4 23.97 -12.90 -67.06
C TYR A 4 23.00 -11.79 -66.60
N ASN A 5 22.11 -12.11 -65.66
CA ASN A 5 21.35 -11.12 -64.87
C ASN A 5 22.35 -10.32 -64.03
N HIS A 6 22.27 -9.00 -64.09
CA HIS A 6 22.86 -8.13 -63.08
C HIS A 6 21.73 -7.35 -62.41
N ASP A 7 21.14 -7.97 -61.41
CA ASP A 7 20.36 -7.26 -60.39
C ASP A 7 21.34 -6.48 -59.51
N PRO A 8 21.30 -5.15 -59.44
CA PRO A 8 21.87 -4.47 -58.30
C PRO A 8 20.91 -4.70 -57.13
N LEU A 9 21.29 -5.62 -56.24
CA LEU A 9 20.85 -5.62 -54.84
C LEU A 9 21.20 -4.25 -54.24
N ARG A 10 20.34 -3.26 -54.47
CA ARG A 10 20.36 -2.00 -53.77
C ARG A 10 19.86 -2.31 -52.37
N ASN A 11 20.85 -2.54 -51.51
CA ASN A 11 20.76 -2.53 -50.07
C ASN A 11 20.02 -1.26 -49.61
N ASP A 12 18.70 -1.34 -49.51
CA ASP A 12 17.92 -0.47 -48.62
C ASP A 12 18.18 -0.98 -47.20
N ILE A 13 19.41 -0.75 -46.77
CA ILE A 13 19.86 -0.79 -45.38
C ILE A 13 18.92 0.17 -44.67
N TYR A 14 18.09 -0.38 -43.78
CA TYR A 14 17.51 0.27 -42.63
C TYR A 14 17.92 1.73 -42.52
N GLY A 15 17.08 2.61 -43.06
CA GLY A 15 16.96 3.97 -42.57
C GLY A 15 16.43 3.86 -41.14
N PHE A 16 17.29 3.39 -40.23
CA PHE A 16 17.18 3.76 -38.84
C PHE A 16 17.59 5.22 -38.86
N ASP A 17 16.58 6.07 -39.05
CA ASP A 17 16.69 7.49 -38.77
C ASP A 17 17.19 7.59 -37.34
N ASP A 18 18.51 7.63 -37.20
CA ASP A 18 19.21 8.09 -36.01
C ASP A 18 19.04 9.61 -36.01
N GLU A 19 17.77 10.03 -36.00
CA GLU A 19 17.33 11.32 -35.53
C GLU A 19 17.73 11.30 -34.06
N SER A 20 18.98 11.72 -33.84
CA SER A 20 19.55 12.08 -32.56
C SER A 20 18.66 13.19 -32.02
N ARG A 21 17.47 12.82 -31.53
CA ARG A 21 16.60 13.67 -30.74
C ARG A 21 17.53 14.10 -29.63
N HIS A 22 17.95 15.36 -29.69
CA HIS A 22 18.76 15.97 -28.67
C HIS A 22 17.93 15.94 -27.40
N VAL A 23 18.01 14.82 -26.68
CA VAL A 23 17.29 14.58 -25.46
C VAL A 23 17.84 15.62 -24.51
N ASN A 24 16.99 16.58 -24.17
CA ASN A 24 17.38 17.66 -23.30
C ASN A 24 17.53 17.07 -21.90
N TRP A 25 18.73 16.60 -21.60
CA TRP A 25 19.08 15.91 -20.36
C TRP A 25 18.71 16.73 -19.12
N ARG A 26 18.69 18.06 -19.25
CA ARG A 26 18.23 18.97 -18.18
C ARG A 26 16.75 18.79 -17.86
N ILE A 27 15.90 18.53 -18.86
CA ILE A 27 14.47 18.25 -18.66
C ILE A 27 14.31 16.90 -17.96
N ILE A 28 15.07 15.88 -18.37
CA ILE A 28 15.02 14.56 -17.73
C ILE A 28 15.45 14.65 -16.26
N LEU A 29 16.57 15.31 -15.96
CA LEU A 29 17.00 15.52 -14.58
C LEU A 29 15.96 16.28 -13.75
N GLY A 30 15.34 17.31 -14.34
CA GLY A 30 14.26 18.05 -13.70
C GLY A 30 13.06 17.16 -13.36
N LEU A 31 12.65 16.28 -14.28
CA LEU A 31 11.57 15.33 -14.06
C LEU A 31 11.92 14.26 -13.02
N ILE A 32 13.15 13.75 -13.00
CA ILE A 32 13.60 12.78 -11.99
C ILE A 32 13.55 13.41 -10.60
N VAL A 33 14.03 14.65 -10.44
CA VAL A 33 13.99 15.36 -9.16
C VAL A 33 12.55 15.63 -8.72
N LEU A 34 11.68 16.09 -9.62
CA LEU A 34 10.26 16.30 -9.35
C LEU A 34 9.55 15.01 -8.92
N PHE A 35 9.80 13.92 -9.65
CA PHE A 35 9.22 12.62 -9.34
C PHE A 35 9.71 12.08 -7.99
N SER A 36 11.00 12.23 -7.69
CA SER A 36 11.59 11.87 -6.40
C SER A 36 10.98 12.66 -5.26
N LEU A 37 10.77 13.97 -5.45
CA LEU A 37 10.14 14.83 -4.45
C LEU A 37 8.67 14.45 -4.23
N ALA A 38 7.94 14.16 -5.31
CA ALA A 38 6.55 13.71 -5.24
C ALA A 38 6.41 12.38 -4.51
N ILE A 39 7.31 11.42 -4.75
CA ILE A 39 7.36 10.17 -3.99
C ILE A 39 7.66 10.45 -2.51
N LEU A 40 8.63 11.31 -2.21
CA LEU A 40 8.98 11.63 -0.82
C LEU A 40 7.82 12.28 -0.07
N VAL A 41 7.08 13.18 -0.73
CA VAL A 41 5.86 13.81 -0.19
C VAL A 41 4.77 12.77 -0.01
N ALA A 42 4.54 11.89 -0.99
CA ALA A 42 3.55 10.82 -0.87
C ALA A 42 3.88 9.89 0.30
N VAL A 43 5.14 9.45 0.42
CA VAL A 43 5.58 8.60 1.53
C VAL A 43 5.42 9.31 2.87
N ASN A 44 5.70 10.61 2.97
CA ASN A 44 5.44 11.35 4.21
C ASN A 44 3.94 11.56 4.49
N TYR A 45 3.14 11.75 3.45
CA TYR A 45 1.70 11.97 3.57
C TYR A 45 0.97 10.68 3.99
N PHE A 46 1.31 9.56 3.37
CA PHE A 46 0.74 8.25 3.66
C PHE A 46 1.41 7.57 4.87
N GLY A 47 2.71 7.77 5.05
CA GLY A 47 3.53 7.11 6.06
C GLY A 47 3.80 7.93 7.32
N GLN A 48 2.83 8.74 7.78
CA GLN A 48 3.01 9.40 9.08
C GLN A 48 3.06 8.37 10.21
N PRO A 49 4.19 8.27 10.95
CA PRO A 49 4.31 7.34 12.05
C PRO A 49 3.32 7.74 13.14
N VAL A 50 2.44 6.81 13.52
CA VAL A 50 1.63 7.01 14.72
C VAL A 50 2.60 7.12 15.90
N PRO A 51 2.53 8.18 16.73
CA PRO A 51 3.42 8.33 17.88
C PRO A 51 3.38 7.08 18.74
N SER A 52 4.54 6.42 18.91
CA SER A 52 4.73 5.12 19.56
C SER A 52 4.23 5.09 21.01
N ASN A 53 4.08 6.26 21.62
CA ASN A 53 3.62 6.47 22.98
C ASN A 53 2.14 6.10 23.18
N GLN A 54 1.41 5.88 22.08
CA GLN A 54 -0.02 5.70 22.10
C GLN A 54 -0.49 4.31 21.67
N LEU A 55 0.27 3.57 20.87
CA LEU A 55 -0.09 2.21 20.46
C LEU A 55 0.63 1.21 21.36
N ARG A 56 -0.12 0.48 22.19
CA ARG A 56 0.48 -0.60 23.00
C ARG A 56 0.87 -1.78 22.11
N HIS A 57 0.06 -2.02 21.07
CA HIS A 57 0.18 -3.16 20.18
C HIS A 57 -0.30 -2.78 18.77
N ALA A 58 0.59 -2.12 18.02
CA ALA A 58 0.29 -1.66 16.67
C ALA A 58 0.14 -2.82 15.67
N ALA A 59 -0.93 -2.80 14.88
CA ALA A 59 -1.10 -3.64 13.71
C ALA A 59 -1.43 -2.79 12.49
N ALA A 60 -0.80 -3.09 11.36
CA ALA A 60 -1.10 -2.45 10.10
C ALA A 60 -2.10 -3.29 9.30
N VAL A 61 -3.08 -2.65 8.66
CA VAL A 61 -4.00 -3.34 7.77
C VAL A 61 -3.26 -3.70 6.47
N SER A 62 -3.24 -5.00 6.14
CA SER A 62 -2.54 -5.54 4.96
C SER A 62 -3.44 -5.67 3.74
N SER A 63 -4.74 -5.50 3.91
CA SER A 63 -5.77 -5.73 2.89
C SER A 63 -6.41 -4.41 2.43
N PRO A 64 -6.81 -4.28 1.14
CA PRO A 64 -7.20 -3.00 0.53
C PRO A 64 -8.43 -2.35 1.17
N THR A 65 -9.46 -3.14 1.52
CA THR A 65 -10.66 -2.66 2.21
C THR A 65 -11.18 -3.76 3.12
N VAL A 66 -11.24 -3.51 4.42
CA VAL A 66 -11.69 -4.49 5.40
C VAL A 66 -12.76 -3.87 6.29
N PRO A 67 -13.94 -4.49 6.42
CA PRO A 67 -14.95 -4.03 7.37
C PRO A 67 -14.52 -4.34 8.81
N LEU A 68 -14.72 -3.36 9.70
CA LEU A 68 -14.70 -3.54 11.14
C LEU A 68 -16.10 -3.91 11.61
N TYR A 69 -16.20 -5.00 12.35
CA TYR A 69 -17.47 -5.49 12.88
C TYR A 69 -17.67 -5.07 14.34
N SER A 70 -18.92 -4.95 14.78
CA SER A 70 -19.27 -4.66 16.18
C SER A 70 -19.05 -5.85 17.11
N LYS A 71 -18.97 -7.06 16.54
CA LYS A 71 -18.70 -8.32 17.24
C LYS A 71 -17.73 -9.19 16.45
N ALA A 72 -17.07 -10.12 17.14
CA ALA A 72 -16.19 -11.15 16.58
C ALA A 72 -16.98 -12.25 15.83
N SER A 73 -17.87 -11.87 14.91
CA SER A 73 -18.64 -12.81 14.12
C SER A 73 -19.21 -12.13 12.88
N THR A 74 -19.23 -12.86 11.75
CA THR A 74 -19.93 -12.47 10.53
C THR A 74 -21.29 -13.15 10.38
N THR A 75 -21.60 -14.13 11.24
CA THR A 75 -22.83 -14.94 11.16
C THR A 75 -23.85 -14.56 12.24
N ASP A 76 -23.45 -13.82 13.27
CA ASP A 76 -24.35 -13.26 14.28
C ASP A 76 -25.17 -12.12 13.67
N THR A 77 -26.49 -12.20 13.73
CA THR A 77 -27.43 -11.16 13.25
C THR A 77 -27.32 -9.86 14.03
N ALA A 78 -26.72 -9.86 15.22
CA ALA A 78 -26.41 -8.65 15.97
C ALA A 78 -25.07 -8.00 15.56
N SER A 79 -24.26 -8.69 14.75
CA SER A 79 -23.02 -8.13 14.21
C SER A 79 -23.31 -7.23 13.01
N HIS A 80 -22.73 -6.04 13.01
CA HIS A 80 -22.86 -5.08 11.93
C HIS A 80 -21.53 -4.37 11.70
N ILE A 81 -21.38 -3.77 10.52
CA ILE A 81 -20.17 -3.02 10.16
C ILE A 81 -20.21 -1.68 10.90
N VAL A 82 -19.21 -1.43 11.73
CA VAL A 82 -19.05 -0.19 12.51
C VAL A 82 -18.14 0.80 11.76
N GLY A 83 -17.27 0.28 10.90
CA GLY A 83 -16.38 1.10 10.06
C GLY A 83 -15.69 0.27 9.00
N THR A 84 -14.92 0.94 8.15
CA THR A 84 -14.08 0.30 7.14
C THR A 84 -12.68 0.85 7.26
N VAL A 85 -11.70 -0.06 7.24
CA VAL A 85 -10.29 0.29 7.25
C VAL A 85 -9.66 -0.10 5.92
N THR A 86 -8.64 0.65 5.54
CA THR A 86 -7.94 0.48 4.26
C THR A 86 -6.48 0.11 4.48
N ILE A 87 -5.85 -0.40 3.44
CA ILE A 87 -4.44 -0.79 3.50
C ILE A 87 -3.55 0.37 3.96
N GLY A 88 -2.67 0.10 4.92
CA GLY A 88 -1.80 1.12 5.53
C GLY A 88 -2.39 1.82 6.76
N ASP A 89 -3.69 1.64 7.05
CA ASP A 89 -4.25 2.09 8.32
C ASP A 89 -3.58 1.35 9.48
N THR A 90 -3.32 2.08 10.55
CA THR A 90 -2.71 1.53 11.77
C THR A 90 -3.78 1.42 12.86
N LEU A 91 -3.92 0.23 13.40
CA LEU A 91 -4.89 -0.12 14.43
C LEU A 91 -4.17 -0.50 15.73
N ASP A 92 -4.80 -0.21 16.86
CA ASP A 92 -4.35 -0.68 18.17
C ASP A 92 -5.06 -1.99 18.49
N VAL A 93 -4.32 -3.11 18.55
CA VAL A 93 -4.90 -4.42 18.85
C VAL A 93 -4.96 -4.60 20.36
N GLN A 94 -6.15 -4.81 20.89
CA GLN A 94 -6.35 -5.00 22.33
C GLN A 94 -6.22 -6.47 22.74
N THR A 95 -6.78 -7.39 21.94
CA THR A 95 -6.83 -8.82 22.24
C THR A 95 -6.92 -9.64 20.96
N ILE A 96 -6.28 -10.81 20.93
CA ILE A 96 -6.47 -11.82 19.89
C ILE A 96 -7.30 -12.95 20.48
N GLN A 97 -8.43 -13.28 19.85
CA GLN A 97 -9.29 -14.39 20.25
C GLN A 97 -8.85 -15.69 19.57
N ALA A 98 -9.13 -16.82 20.22
CA ALA A 98 -8.72 -18.15 19.73
C ALA A 98 -9.38 -18.55 18.40
N ASP A 99 -10.47 -17.90 18.03
CA ASP A 99 -11.19 -18.06 16.77
C ASP A 99 -10.61 -17.22 15.61
N GLY A 100 -9.50 -16.51 15.85
CA GLY A 100 -8.80 -15.70 14.85
C GLY A 100 -9.34 -14.27 14.71
N TRP A 101 -10.26 -13.84 15.59
CA TRP A 101 -10.73 -12.46 15.63
C TRP A 101 -9.85 -11.59 16.52
N CYS A 102 -9.54 -10.39 16.04
CA CYS A 102 -8.81 -9.38 16.78
C CYS A 102 -9.73 -8.25 17.18
N LYS A 103 -9.75 -7.90 18.47
CA LYS A 103 -10.39 -6.68 18.94
C LYS A 103 -9.42 -5.54 18.71
N VAL A 104 -9.86 -4.54 17.95
CA VAL A 104 -9.04 -3.42 17.53
C VAL A 104 -9.73 -2.10 17.84
N VAL A 105 -8.94 -1.05 18.00
CA VAL A 105 -9.43 0.31 18.04
C VAL A 105 -8.83 1.07 16.88
N LEU A 106 -9.70 1.59 16.02
CA LEU A 106 -9.32 2.55 15.00
C LEU A 106 -9.20 3.92 15.68
N ARG A 107 -7.96 4.35 15.93
CA ARG A 107 -7.73 5.72 16.41
C ARG A 107 -7.81 6.66 15.23
N ASP A 108 -8.92 7.37 15.13
CA ASP A 108 -9.09 8.38 14.09
C ASP A 108 -8.09 9.53 14.33
N ARG A 109 -7.32 9.87 13.29
CA ARG A 109 -6.28 10.91 13.34
C ARG A 109 -6.84 12.32 13.60
N ARG A 110 -8.15 12.51 13.55
CA ARG A 110 -8.78 13.84 13.54
C ARG A 110 -8.93 14.49 14.91
N MET A 111 -8.82 13.75 16.02
CA MET A 111 -8.88 14.35 17.36
C MET A 111 -7.90 13.72 18.34
N TYR A 112 -7.00 14.56 18.86
CA TYR A 112 -6.12 14.22 19.98
C TYR A 112 -6.99 13.96 21.23
N GLY A 113 -7.09 12.70 21.64
CA GLY A 113 -7.89 12.30 22.82
C GLY A 113 -9.22 11.60 22.52
N ASP A 114 -9.56 11.37 21.25
CA ASP A 114 -10.69 10.50 20.92
C ASP A 114 -10.32 9.04 21.25
N PRO A 115 -11.14 8.30 22.04
CA PRO A 115 -10.90 6.89 22.34
C PRO A 115 -10.85 6.00 21.10
N GLY A 116 -11.26 6.50 19.93
CA GLY A 116 -11.29 5.75 18.67
C GLY A 116 -12.49 4.82 18.59
N VAL A 117 -12.74 4.28 17.40
CA VAL A 117 -13.88 3.38 17.15
C VAL A 117 -13.44 1.95 17.44
N PRO A 118 -13.97 1.28 18.48
CA PRO A 118 -13.69 -0.13 18.71
C PRO A 118 -14.39 -0.99 17.67
N GLY A 119 -13.71 -2.03 17.20
CA GLY A 119 -14.26 -2.99 16.27
C GLY A 119 -13.52 -4.32 16.31
N TYR A 120 -14.02 -5.26 15.53
CA TYR A 120 -13.45 -6.59 15.35
C TYR A 120 -13.07 -6.77 13.89
N ILE A 121 -11.88 -7.35 13.70
CA ILE A 121 -11.32 -7.64 12.38
C ILE A 121 -10.64 -9.01 12.45
N GLN A 122 -10.63 -9.76 11.36
CA GLN A 122 -9.95 -11.04 11.34
C GLN A 122 -8.43 -10.86 11.24
N GLN A 123 -7.68 -11.66 12.00
CA GLN A 123 -6.23 -11.64 12.05
C GLN A 123 -5.53 -11.72 10.67
N PRO A 124 -6.01 -12.47 9.66
CA PRO A 124 -5.36 -12.53 8.36
C PRO A 124 -5.27 -11.19 7.62
N HIS A 125 -6.15 -10.24 7.97
CA HIS A 125 -6.15 -8.90 7.39
C HIS A 125 -5.20 -7.92 8.11
N LEU A 126 -4.57 -8.37 9.19
CA LEU A 126 -3.65 -7.60 10.00
C LEU A 126 -2.22 -8.11 9.83
N SER A 127 -1.32 -7.17 9.57
CA SER A 127 0.11 -7.37 9.71
C SER A 127 0.53 -6.91 11.10
N MET A 128 0.97 -7.86 11.93
CA MET A 128 1.37 -7.64 13.32
C MET A 128 2.77 -8.21 13.54
N ALA A 129 3.58 -7.54 14.36
CA ALA A 129 4.86 -8.12 14.80
C ALA A 129 4.64 -9.36 15.66
N ASP A 130 5.54 -10.35 15.59
CA ASP A 130 5.42 -11.58 16.38
C ASP A 130 5.48 -11.31 17.89
N SER A 131 6.21 -10.27 18.30
CA SER A 131 6.21 -9.77 19.69
C SER A 131 4.84 -9.30 20.15
N THR A 132 4.04 -8.74 19.24
CA THR A 132 2.68 -8.25 19.52
C THR A 132 1.71 -9.42 19.62
N LYS A 133 1.85 -10.43 18.75
CA LYS A 133 1.06 -11.66 18.84
C LYS A 133 1.36 -12.39 20.15
N ALA A 134 2.63 -12.55 20.51
CA ALA A 134 3.04 -13.22 21.75
C ALA A 134 2.58 -12.49 23.02
N ALA A 135 2.39 -11.18 22.97
CA ALA A 135 1.90 -10.39 24.11
C ALA A 135 0.36 -10.44 24.27
N LEU A 136 -0.38 -10.85 23.24
CA LEU A 136 -1.84 -10.76 23.14
C LEU A 136 -2.56 -12.11 23.00
N LEU A 137 -1.79 -13.21 22.93
CA LEU A 137 -2.24 -14.60 23.02
C LEU A 137 -2.26 -15.04 24.49
#